data_AF-A0A928T7F3-F1
#
_entry.id   AF-A0A928T7F3-F1
#
_cell.length_a   1.000
_cell.length_b   1.000
_cell.length_c   1.000
_cell.angle_alpha   90.00
_cell.angle_beta   90.00
_cell.angle_gamma   90.00
#
_symmetry.space_group_name_H-M   'P 1'
#
loop_
_entity.id
_entity.type
_entity.pdbx_description
1 polymer ?
#
loop_
_entity_poly.entity_id
_entity_poly.type
_entity_poly.pdbx_seq_one_letter_code
_entity_poly.pdbx_strand_id
1 'polypeptide(L)'
;MLHHGTTRTGGAPASVLLTGRAFAPLYFSRRFFLETPQVENLGSARIWTLSRRLQELGTRADLTITCVDQHSARRFFGPEWLALPAWVAAEMVLPSATVLRKKISARTEQYKRHGIQVVESADAAELPEFHRCHYLPYVSSRHGELVSSRSFWKTRWRFRQEGRILWALKDGERVGGMVVLRLGDGLKLESLGVLDGRDDLLRQGVVSLLYARAFEHALEHGCRRVFFGNSRPSLHDGVLNFKRNWGAALCEAPTMPHDVLMRWNRLDGPVAEFLSHTSLVHRDRGALSALWAFPGGRPASQDEFDRHHAHIRSPGLHRMRVIGSGPLPAGLVLPSGVEWLDSHASELTGSFLNRILQSSL
;
A
#
# COMPACT_ATOMS: atom_id res chain seq x y z
N MET A 1 -19.97 11.59 -1.64
CA MET A 1 -20.78 10.50 -1.07
C MET A 1 -20.49 10.45 0.42
N LEU A 2 -21.50 10.28 1.26
CA LEU A 2 -21.33 10.06 2.69
C LEU A 2 -21.63 8.59 2.97
N HIS A 3 -20.66 7.88 3.54
CA HIS A 3 -20.76 6.47 3.86
C HIS A 3 -21.07 6.33 5.33
N HIS A 4 -22.09 5.55 5.69
CA HIS A 4 -22.47 5.24 7.06
C HIS A 4 -22.37 3.74 7.32
N GLY A 5 -21.85 3.36 8.48
CA GLY A 5 -21.80 1.96 8.86
C GLY A 5 -21.09 1.75 10.18
N THR A 6 -20.80 0.49 10.46
CA THR A 6 -20.11 0.07 11.68
C THR A 6 -18.62 -0.07 11.40
N THR A 7 -17.76 0.48 12.26
CA THR A 7 -16.31 0.37 12.13
C THR A 7 -15.86 -1.09 12.19
N ARG A 8 -14.87 -1.44 11.37
CA ARG A 8 -14.27 -2.79 11.35
C ARG A 8 -13.62 -3.13 12.68
N THR A 9 -13.00 -2.14 13.26
CA THR A 9 -12.33 -2.19 14.55
C THR A 9 -13.28 -1.53 15.54
N GLY A 10 -13.62 -2.20 16.64
CA GLY A 10 -14.41 -1.64 17.74
C GLY A 10 -15.92 -1.69 17.58
N GLY A 11 -16.44 -1.83 16.35
CA GLY A 11 -17.87 -2.02 16.12
C GLY A 11 -18.73 -0.78 16.40
N ALA A 12 -18.15 0.43 16.38
CA ALA A 12 -18.86 1.67 16.63
C ALA A 12 -19.55 2.20 15.36
N PRO A 13 -20.71 2.87 15.45
CA PRO A 13 -21.28 3.58 14.32
C PRO A 13 -20.36 4.75 13.93
N ALA A 14 -20.10 4.90 12.63
CA ALA A 14 -19.24 5.96 12.11
C ALA A 14 -19.60 6.33 10.67
N SER A 15 -18.96 7.38 10.19
CA SER A 15 -19.26 8.02 8.93
C SER A 15 -18.00 8.50 8.21
N VAL A 16 -17.94 8.27 6.89
CA VAL A 16 -16.82 8.67 6.04
C VAL A 16 -17.33 9.48 4.85
N LEU A 17 -16.87 10.72 4.72
CA LEU A 17 -17.13 11.55 3.56
C LEU A 17 -16.11 11.24 2.46
N LEU A 18 -16.59 10.74 1.32
CA LEU A 18 -15.76 10.36 0.17
C LEU A 18 -16.04 11.25 -1.05
N THR A 19 -14.97 11.67 -1.73
CA THR A 19 -15.06 12.29 -3.06
C THR A 19 -14.00 11.77 -4.02
N GLY A 20 -14.32 11.87 -5.31
CA GLY A 20 -13.53 11.28 -6.40
C GLY A 20 -13.98 9.86 -6.73
N ARG A 21 -13.97 9.52 -8.03
CA ARG A 21 -14.24 8.15 -8.53
C ARG A 21 -13.01 7.25 -8.48
N ALA A 22 -11.98 7.65 -7.74
CA ALA A 22 -10.73 6.92 -7.71
C ALA A 22 -10.84 5.69 -6.79
N PHE A 23 -10.08 4.65 -7.12
CA PHE A 23 -10.01 3.42 -6.32
C PHE A 23 -9.47 3.64 -4.89
N ALA A 24 -8.66 4.67 -4.68
CA ALA A 24 -7.92 4.84 -3.44
C ALA A 24 -8.81 5.29 -2.26
N PRO A 25 -9.75 6.25 -2.40
CA PRO A 25 -10.74 6.52 -1.34
C PRO A 25 -11.58 5.30 -0.94
N LEU A 26 -12.01 4.48 -1.92
CA LEU A 26 -12.80 3.27 -1.64
C LEU A 26 -12.00 2.20 -0.88
N TYR A 27 -10.70 2.07 -1.15
CA TYR A 27 -9.82 1.17 -0.39
C TYR A 27 -9.84 1.49 1.10
N PHE A 28 -9.74 2.77 1.46
CA PHE A 28 -9.75 3.19 2.86
C PHE A 28 -11.13 3.03 3.50
N SER A 29 -12.20 3.35 2.78
CA SER A 29 -13.56 3.13 3.28
C SER A 29 -13.83 1.65 3.61
N ARG A 30 -13.37 0.70 2.78
CA ARG A 30 -13.50 -0.74 3.06
C ARG A 30 -12.69 -1.21 4.26
N ARG A 31 -11.57 -0.56 4.54
CA ARG A 31 -10.77 -0.83 5.74
C ARG A 31 -11.40 -0.22 6.99
N PHE A 32 -12.06 0.92 6.84
CA PHE A 32 -12.72 1.63 7.93
C PHE A 32 -13.97 0.89 8.43
N PHE A 33 -14.84 0.44 7.52
CA PHE A 33 -16.09 -0.24 7.87
C PHE A 33 -15.94 -1.77 7.89
N LEU A 34 -16.69 -2.42 8.78
CA LEU A 34 -16.80 -3.88 8.89
C LEU A 34 -17.48 -4.47 7.65
N GLU A 35 -18.60 -3.88 7.28
CA GLU A 35 -19.49 -4.27 6.19
C GLU A 35 -19.56 -3.19 5.10
N THR A 36 -20.29 -3.45 4.03
CA THR A 36 -20.56 -2.45 2.99
C THR A 36 -21.39 -1.31 3.60
N PRO A 37 -20.87 -0.07 3.64
CA PRO A 37 -21.60 1.04 4.24
C PRO A 37 -22.80 1.45 3.40
N GLN A 38 -23.81 2.03 4.04
CA GLN A 38 -24.89 2.75 3.37
C GLN A 38 -24.34 4.04 2.76
N VAL A 39 -24.79 4.39 1.55
CA VAL A 39 -24.22 5.48 0.76
C VAL A 39 -25.27 6.57 0.51
N GLU A 40 -25.04 7.76 1.03
CA GLU A 40 -25.78 8.98 0.70
C GLU A 40 -25.06 9.78 -0.39
N ASN A 41 -25.77 10.12 -1.47
CA ASN A 41 -25.20 10.94 -2.54
C ASN A 41 -25.38 12.43 -2.25
N LEU A 42 -24.27 13.11 -1.95
CA LEU A 42 -24.23 14.54 -1.63
C LEU A 42 -24.00 15.45 -2.87
N GLY A 43 -24.07 14.89 -4.07
CA GLY A 43 -23.90 15.61 -5.34
C GLY A 43 -22.43 15.84 -5.75
N SER A 44 -22.23 16.81 -6.63
CA SER A 44 -20.93 17.16 -7.20
C SER A 44 -20.50 18.58 -6.85
N ALA A 45 -19.19 18.85 -6.90
CA ALA A 45 -18.60 20.16 -6.70
C ALA A 45 -17.49 20.41 -7.72
N ARG A 46 -17.21 21.68 -7.98
CA ARG A 46 -16.06 22.10 -8.80
C ARG A 46 -14.78 21.97 -7.98
N ILE A 47 -13.66 21.66 -8.62
CA ILE A 47 -12.40 21.37 -7.91
C ILE A 47 -11.93 22.55 -7.03
N TRP A 48 -12.12 23.79 -7.49
CA TRP A 48 -11.74 25.00 -6.75
C TRP A 48 -12.65 25.33 -5.55
N THR A 49 -13.85 24.74 -5.49
CA THR A 49 -14.74 24.86 -4.31
C THR A 49 -14.77 23.57 -3.46
N LEU A 50 -14.05 22.53 -3.90
CA LEU A 50 -14.14 21.19 -3.30
C LEU A 50 -13.63 21.18 -1.87
N SER A 51 -12.45 21.75 -1.59
CA SER A 51 -11.88 21.78 -0.23
C SER A 51 -12.84 22.43 0.77
N ARG A 52 -13.37 23.61 0.44
CA ARG A 52 -14.35 24.33 1.28
C ARG A 52 -15.60 23.50 1.54
N ARG A 53 -16.20 22.95 0.48
CA ARG A 53 -17.40 22.11 0.61
C ARG A 53 -17.14 20.86 1.44
N LEU A 54 -15.95 20.26 1.30
CA LEU A 54 -15.54 19.11 2.10
C LEU A 54 -15.31 19.47 3.57
N GLN A 55 -14.81 20.67 3.88
CA GLN A 55 -14.70 21.15 5.25
C GLN A 55 -16.09 21.37 5.87
N GLU A 56 -17.01 22.01 5.14
CA GLU A 56 -18.40 22.25 5.57
C GLU A 56 -19.13 20.92 5.85
N LEU A 57 -19.13 20.01 4.87
CA LEU A 57 -19.76 18.70 4.99
C LEU A 57 -19.01 17.78 5.95
N GLY A 58 -17.71 17.98 6.10
CA GLY A 58 -16.86 17.19 6.97
C GLY A 58 -17.27 17.27 8.44
N THR A 59 -18.02 18.30 8.85
CA THR A 59 -18.60 18.38 10.21
C THR A 59 -19.62 17.27 10.49
N ARG A 60 -20.18 16.66 9.43
CA ARG A 60 -21.11 15.52 9.50
C ARG A 60 -20.40 14.15 9.42
N ALA A 61 -19.06 14.14 9.36
CA ALA A 61 -18.29 12.92 9.14
C ALA A 61 -17.12 12.80 10.13
N ASP A 62 -16.82 11.57 10.54
CA ASP A 62 -15.66 11.29 11.40
C ASP A 62 -14.36 11.41 10.59
N LEU A 63 -14.39 10.92 9.34
CA LEU A 63 -13.25 10.95 8.42
C LEU A 63 -13.68 11.48 7.04
N THR A 64 -12.86 12.34 6.46
CA THR A 64 -13.03 12.82 5.08
C THR A 64 -11.85 12.35 4.23
N ILE A 65 -12.15 11.75 3.08
CA ILE A 65 -11.17 11.27 2.12
C ILE A 65 -11.53 11.78 0.72
N THR A 66 -10.56 12.40 0.06
CA THR A 66 -10.70 12.80 -1.34
C THR A 66 -9.52 12.32 -2.15
N CYS A 67 -9.71 12.16 -3.46
CA CYS A 67 -8.62 11.90 -4.39
C CYS A 67 -8.68 12.93 -5.49
N VAL A 68 -7.60 13.68 -5.65
CA VAL A 68 -7.44 14.76 -6.63
C VAL A 68 -6.07 14.64 -7.27
N ASP A 69 -5.88 15.30 -8.42
CA ASP A 69 -4.55 15.39 -8.99
C ASP A 69 -3.62 16.25 -8.11
N GLN A 70 -2.31 16.02 -8.21
CA GLN A 70 -1.30 16.69 -7.39
C GLN A 70 -1.28 18.20 -7.54
N HIS A 71 -1.62 18.73 -8.71
CA HIS A 71 -1.66 20.17 -8.93
C HIS A 71 -2.85 20.78 -8.18
N SER A 72 -4.02 20.16 -8.30
CA SER A 72 -5.21 20.56 -7.55
C SER A 72 -5.03 20.42 -6.04
N ALA A 73 -4.37 19.35 -5.57
CA ALA A 73 -4.02 19.17 -4.16
C ALA A 73 -3.22 20.38 -3.64
N ARG A 74 -2.11 20.71 -4.30
CA ARG A 74 -1.24 21.83 -3.90
C ARG A 74 -1.91 23.20 -3.99
N ARG A 75 -2.83 23.38 -4.94
CA ARG A 75 -3.44 24.69 -5.22
C ARG A 75 -4.66 24.99 -4.35
N PHE A 76 -5.47 23.99 -4.02
CA PHE A 76 -6.79 24.19 -3.41
C PHE A 76 -6.97 23.57 -2.03
N PHE A 77 -6.02 22.74 -1.58
CA PHE A 77 -6.07 22.09 -0.28
C PHE A 77 -4.95 22.63 0.60
N GLY A 78 -5.32 23.00 1.82
CA GLY A 78 -4.37 23.56 2.77
C GLY A 78 -3.71 22.50 3.65
N PRO A 79 -2.91 22.95 4.63
CA PRO A 79 -2.21 22.09 5.58
C PRO A 79 -3.13 21.42 6.62
N GLU A 80 -4.45 21.53 6.49
CA GLU A 80 -5.44 20.74 7.23
C GLU A 80 -5.73 19.37 6.58
N TRP A 81 -5.00 19.00 5.52
CA TRP A 81 -5.14 17.75 4.81
C TRP A 81 -3.87 16.93 4.81
N LEU A 82 -3.93 15.72 5.37
CA LEU A 82 -2.84 14.76 5.22
C LEU A 82 -2.77 14.29 3.76
N ALA A 83 -1.65 14.56 3.09
CA ALA A 83 -1.42 14.12 1.72
C ALA A 83 -0.74 12.74 1.68
N LEU A 84 -1.45 11.75 1.18
CA LEU A 84 -0.95 10.42 0.91
C LEU A 84 -0.71 10.25 -0.59
N PRO A 85 0.37 9.57 -1.01
CA PRO A 85 0.48 9.12 -2.37
C PRO A 85 -0.65 8.11 -2.66
N ALA A 86 -1.33 8.21 -3.81
CA ALA A 86 -2.36 7.22 -4.16
C ALA A 86 -1.81 5.77 -4.27
N TRP A 87 -0.49 5.67 -4.50
CA TRP A 87 0.28 4.44 -4.58
C TRP A 87 1.70 4.66 -4.07
N VAL A 88 2.26 3.65 -3.40
CA VAL A 88 3.67 3.62 -3.00
C VAL A 88 4.39 2.56 -3.83
N ALA A 89 5.55 2.88 -4.38
CA ALA A 89 6.39 1.90 -5.05
C ALA A 89 7.32 1.21 -4.05
N ALA A 90 7.81 0.04 -4.43
CA ALA A 90 8.84 -0.65 -3.68
C ALA A 90 9.94 -1.13 -4.63
N GLU A 91 11.19 -0.95 -4.21
CA GLU A 91 12.36 -1.40 -4.95
C GLU A 91 13.39 -2.02 -4.01
N MET A 92 14.23 -2.91 -4.54
CA MET A 92 15.32 -3.53 -3.79
C MET A 92 16.59 -3.42 -4.61
N VAL A 93 17.63 -2.85 -4.04
CA VAL A 93 19.00 -3.05 -4.55
C VAL A 93 19.37 -4.49 -4.27
N LEU A 94 19.76 -5.22 -5.30
CA LEU A 94 20.13 -6.63 -5.15
C LEU A 94 21.41 -6.72 -4.31
N PRO A 95 21.40 -7.51 -3.22
CA PRO A 95 22.62 -7.78 -2.49
C PRO A 95 23.53 -8.70 -3.33
N SER A 96 24.70 -9.04 -2.80
CA SER A 96 25.58 -10.01 -3.47
C SER A 96 24.85 -11.33 -3.76
N ALA A 97 25.22 -12.00 -4.83
CA ALA A 97 24.57 -13.24 -5.27
C ALA A 97 24.53 -14.29 -4.14
N THR A 98 25.59 -14.40 -3.34
CA THR A 98 25.67 -15.31 -2.19
C THR A 98 24.61 -14.99 -1.13
N VAL A 99 24.47 -13.71 -0.75
CA VAL A 99 23.48 -13.28 0.24
C VAL A 99 22.07 -13.49 -0.28
N LEU A 100 21.83 -13.16 -1.56
CA LEU A 100 20.50 -13.32 -2.17
C LEU A 100 20.09 -14.79 -2.26
N ARG A 101 20.97 -15.67 -2.74
CA ARG A 101 20.71 -17.12 -2.85
C ARG A 101 20.43 -17.75 -1.49
N LYS A 102 21.18 -17.38 -0.44
CA LYS A 102 20.90 -17.83 0.94
C LYS A 102 19.51 -17.40 1.40
N LYS A 103 19.13 -16.14 1.13
CA LYS A 103 17.80 -15.60 1.48
C LYS A 103 16.67 -16.30 0.71
N ILE A 104 16.87 -16.56 -0.58
CA ILE A 104 15.94 -17.31 -1.43
C ILE A 104 15.76 -18.71 -0.87
N SER A 105 16.85 -19.46 -0.68
CA SER A 105 16.79 -20.84 -0.18
C SER A 105 16.06 -20.92 1.15
N ALA A 106 16.38 -20.05 2.11
CA ALA A 106 15.70 -20.04 3.42
C ALA A 106 14.19 -19.78 3.32
N ARG A 107 13.75 -18.95 2.35
CA ARG A 107 12.32 -18.64 2.13
C ARG A 107 11.57 -19.70 1.34
N THR A 108 12.25 -20.41 0.45
CA THR A 108 11.60 -21.38 -0.45
C THR A 108 11.70 -22.83 0.03
N GLU A 109 12.55 -23.12 1.03
CA GLU A 109 12.77 -24.48 1.55
C GLU A 109 11.47 -25.21 1.88
N GLN A 110 10.58 -24.56 2.63
CA GLN A 110 9.30 -25.13 3.04
C GLN A 110 8.35 -25.47 1.86
N TYR A 111 8.60 -24.90 0.67
CA TYR A 111 7.78 -25.11 -0.51
C TYR A 111 8.33 -26.18 -1.46
N LYS A 112 9.59 -26.61 -1.30
CA LYS A 112 10.19 -27.66 -2.15
C LYS A 112 9.37 -28.95 -2.17
N ARG A 113 8.77 -29.31 -1.03
CA ARG A 113 7.91 -30.49 -0.87
C ARG A 113 6.66 -30.48 -1.77
N HIS A 114 6.28 -29.34 -2.33
CA HIS A 114 5.07 -29.23 -3.16
C HIS A 114 5.33 -29.51 -4.64
N GLY A 115 6.56 -29.84 -5.04
CA GLY A 115 6.88 -30.27 -6.41
C GLY A 115 6.72 -29.19 -7.48
N ILE A 116 6.62 -27.91 -7.08
CA ILE A 116 6.46 -26.80 -8.02
C ILE A 116 7.82 -26.41 -8.59
N GLN A 117 7.93 -26.40 -9.92
CA GLN A 117 9.10 -25.93 -10.65
C GLN A 117 8.79 -24.58 -11.29
N VAL A 118 9.80 -23.74 -11.50
CA VAL A 118 9.62 -22.48 -12.22
C VAL A 118 10.49 -22.47 -13.47
N VAL A 119 9.85 -22.33 -14.64
CA VAL A 119 10.51 -22.27 -15.95
C VAL A 119 10.36 -20.91 -16.57
N GLU A 120 11.27 -20.52 -17.47
CA GLU A 120 11.21 -19.24 -18.16
C GLU A 120 10.75 -19.41 -19.60
N SER A 121 9.96 -18.45 -20.08
CA SER A 121 9.54 -18.35 -21.48
C SER A 121 9.75 -16.93 -22.00
N ALA A 122 10.26 -16.83 -23.22
CA ALA A 122 10.36 -15.59 -23.98
C ALA A 122 9.24 -15.48 -25.03
N ASP A 123 8.32 -16.44 -25.11
CA ASP A 123 7.29 -16.47 -26.14
C ASP A 123 6.16 -15.49 -25.82
N ALA A 124 6.06 -14.41 -26.60
CA ALA A 124 5.01 -13.42 -26.46
C ALA A 124 3.61 -13.95 -26.82
N ALA A 125 3.52 -15.10 -27.52
CA ALA A 125 2.25 -15.77 -27.83
C ALA A 125 1.57 -16.35 -26.57
N GLU A 126 2.31 -16.54 -25.47
CA GLU A 126 1.78 -17.06 -24.20
C GLU A 126 1.15 -15.96 -23.32
N LEU A 127 1.41 -14.68 -23.61
CA LEU A 127 0.86 -13.56 -22.84
C LEU A 127 -0.68 -13.50 -22.78
N PRO A 128 -1.44 -13.75 -23.86
CA PRO A 128 -2.90 -13.79 -23.80
C PRO A 128 -3.42 -14.86 -22.83
N GLU A 129 -2.82 -16.06 -22.84
CA GLU A 129 -3.16 -17.14 -21.92
C GLU A 129 -2.86 -16.72 -20.48
N PHE A 130 -1.63 -16.26 -20.20
CA PHE A 130 -1.25 -15.73 -18.90
C PHE A 130 -2.23 -14.66 -18.41
N HIS A 131 -2.59 -13.72 -19.29
CA HIS A 131 -3.46 -12.62 -18.93
C HIS A 131 -4.86 -13.10 -18.55
N ARG A 132 -5.44 -14.02 -19.35
CA ARG A 132 -6.81 -14.48 -19.20
C ARG A 132 -6.98 -15.52 -18.09
N CYS A 133 -6.08 -16.49 -18.00
CA CYS A 133 -6.24 -17.66 -17.13
C CYS A 133 -5.54 -17.51 -15.77
N HIS A 134 -4.52 -16.65 -15.67
CA HIS A 134 -3.75 -16.50 -14.43
C HIS A 134 -3.86 -15.10 -13.85
N TYR A 135 -3.58 -14.05 -14.63
CA TYR A 135 -3.52 -12.68 -14.11
C TYR A 135 -4.90 -12.14 -13.74
N LEU A 136 -5.83 -12.06 -14.70
CA LEU A 136 -7.16 -11.47 -14.47
C LEU A 136 -7.95 -12.16 -13.36
N PRO A 137 -8.06 -13.51 -13.32
CA PRO A 137 -8.77 -14.20 -12.25
C PRO A 137 -8.13 -13.95 -10.88
N TYR A 138 -6.80 -14.01 -10.80
CA TYR A 138 -6.06 -13.77 -9.57
C TYR A 138 -6.26 -12.35 -9.02
N VAL A 139 -6.09 -11.32 -9.86
CA VAL A 139 -6.27 -9.93 -9.38
C VAL A 139 -7.73 -9.64 -9.04
N SER A 140 -8.68 -10.22 -9.78
CA SER A 140 -10.12 -10.08 -9.52
C SER A 140 -10.51 -10.74 -8.20
N SER A 141 -10.06 -11.97 -7.94
CA SER A 141 -10.27 -12.66 -6.68
C SER A 141 -9.67 -11.87 -5.50
N ARG A 142 -8.45 -11.35 -5.67
CA ARG A 142 -7.71 -10.71 -4.58
C ARG A 142 -8.13 -9.27 -4.27
N HIS A 143 -8.61 -8.53 -5.27
CA HIS A 143 -8.92 -7.10 -5.14
C HIS A 143 -10.38 -6.75 -5.42
N GLY A 144 -11.18 -7.70 -5.90
CA GLY A 144 -12.59 -7.51 -6.23
C GLY A 144 -12.80 -6.30 -7.14
N GLU A 145 -13.77 -5.47 -6.79
CA GLU A 145 -14.06 -4.22 -7.52
C GLU A 145 -12.96 -3.15 -7.46
N LEU A 146 -11.89 -3.36 -6.67
CA LEU A 146 -10.76 -2.42 -6.57
C LEU A 146 -9.63 -2.70 -7.57
N VAL A 147 -9.85 -3.59 -8.54
CA VAL A 147 -8.88 -3.91 -9.59
C VAL A 147 -8.65 -2.70 -10.49
N SER A 148 -7.42 -2.18 -10.46
CA SER A 148 -6.88 -1.37 -11.55
C SER A 148 -6.13 -2.33 -12.48
N SER A 149 -6.75 -2.74 -13.59
CA SER A 149 -6.10 -3.64 -14.53
C SER A 149 -5.00 -2.90 -15.29
N ARG A 150 -3.84 -3.54 -15.42
CA ARG A 150 -2.77 -3.05 -16.29
C ARG A 150 -3.21 -3.17 -17.74
N SER A 151 -2.76 -2.25 -18.57
CA SER A 151 -3.00 -2.33 -20.02
C SER A 151 -2.19 -3.49 -20.60
N PHE A 152 -2.89 -4.54 -21.03
CA PHE A 152 -2.31 -5.69 -21.72
C PHE A 152 -1.43 -5.27 -22.91
N TRP A 153 -1.89 -4.30 -23.70
CA TRP A 153 -1.16 -3.80 -24.87
C TRP A 153 0.17 -3.15 -24.51
N LYS A 154 0.22 -2.33 -23.47
CA LYS A 154 1.47 -1.72 -22.98
C LYS A 154 2.43 -2.79 -22.48
N THR A 155 1.93 -3.78 -21.74
CA THR A 155 2.75 -4.91 -21.27
C THR A 155 3.29 -5.71 -22.44
N ARG A 156 2.46 -6.06 -23.43
CA ARG A 156 2.86 -6.82 -24.62
C ARG A 156 3.92 -6.09 -25.45
N TRP A 157 3.78 -4.78 -25.61
CA TRP A 157 4.78 -3.98 -26.34
C TRP A 157 6.15 -4.01 -25.62
N ARG A 158 6.17 -3.80 -24.30
CA ARG A 158 7.42 -3.87 -23.52
C ARG A 158 8.02 -5.28 -23.47
N PHE A 159 7.17 -6.28 -23.41
CA PHE A 159 7.59 -7.67 -23.37
C PHE A 159 8.44 -8.05 -24.60
N ARG A 160 8.11 -7.52 -25.78
CA ARG A 160 8.87 -7.78 -27.00
C ARG A 160 10.29 -7.23 -27.01
N GLN A 161 10.61 -6.29 -26.11
CA GLN A 161 11.95 -5.72 -26.04
C GLN A 161 12.88 -6.67 -25.29
N GLU A 162 12.56 -7.02 -24.04
CA GLU A 162 13.36 -7.94 -23.21
C GLU A 162 12.50 -8.56 -22.09
N GLY A 163 11.28 -8.99 -22.40
CA GLY A 163 10.34 -9.57 -21.44
C GLY A 163 10.49 -11.09 -21.29
N ARG A 164 10.12 -11.59 -20.10
CA ARG A 164 9.98 -13.03 -19.84
C ARG A 164 8.71 -13.32 -19.06
N ILE A 165 8.15 -14.50 -19.26
CA ILE A 165 7.18 -15.11 -18.37
C ILE A 165 7.90 -16.16 -17.55
N LEU A 166 7.80 -16.07 -16.23
CA LEU A 166 8.19 -17.13 -15.32
C LEU A 166 6.94 -17.96 -15.04
N TRP A 167 6.92 -19.21 -15.48
CA TRP A 167 5.79 -20.13 -15.28
C TRP A 167 6.08 -21.05 -14.10
N ALA A 168 5.18 -21.07 -13.12
CA ALA A 168 5.15 -22.09 -12.09
C ALA A 168 4.41 -23.32 -12.62
N LEU A 169 5.11 -24.44 -12.68
CA LEU A 169 4.61 -25.74 -13.12
C LEU A 169 4.40 -26.66 -11.93
N LYS A 170 3.26 -27.35 -11.88
CA LYS A 170 3.00 -28.44 -10.96
C LYS A 170 2.45 -29.61 -11.76
N ASP A 171 3.11 -30.77 -11.68
CA ASP A 171 2.72 -31.97 -12.43
C ASP A 171 2.60 -31.71 -13.96
N GLY A 172 3.43 -30.81 -14.48
CA GLY A 172 3.44 -30.39 -15.90
C GLY A 172 2.45 -29.25 -16.24
N GLU A 173 1.55 -28.89 -15.32
CA GLU A 173 0.53 -27.87 -15.55
C GLU A 173 0.96 -26.46 -15.08
N ARG A 174 0.59 -25.42 -15.84
CA ARG A 174 0.84 -24.02 -15.49
C ARG A 174 -0.11 -23.56 -14.38
N VAL A 175 0.36 -23.57 -13.14
CA VAL A 175 -0.42 -23.19 -11.96
C VAL A 175 -0.28 -21.72 -11.56
N GLY A 176 0.72 -21.02 -12.09
CA GLY A 176 0.91 -19.58 -11.87
C GLY A 176 1.96 -19.00 -12.80
N GLY A 177 2.01 -17.67 -12.88
CA GLY A 177 2.96 -16.99 -13.74
C GLY A 177 3.34 -15.61 -13.25
N MET A 178 4.50 -15.13 -13.69
CA MET A 178 4.94 -13.76 -13.48
C MET A 178 5.55 -13.20 -14.76
N VAL A 179 5.06 -12.05 -15.21
CA VAL A 179 5.71 -11.28 -16.28
C VAL A 179 6.77 -10.38 -15.66
N VAL A 180 8.01 -10.53 -16.11
CA VAL A 180 9.13 -9.67 -15.75
C VAL A 180 9.63 -8.92 -16.98
N LEU A 181 10.05 -7.67 -16.76
CA LEU A 181 10.52 -6.77 -17.82
C LEU A 181 11.86 -6.18 -17.41
N ARG A 182 12.86 -6.22 -18.28
CA ARG A 182 14.11 -5.50 -18.05
C ARG A 182 13.91 -3.99 -18.27
N LEU A 183 14.51 -3.18 -17.40
CA LEU A 183 14.47 -1.73 -17.43
C LEU A 183 15.84 -1.18 -17.03
N GLY A 184 16.70 -0.91 -18.02
CA GLY A 184 18.08 -0.46 -17.77
C GLY A 184 18.86 -1.51 -16.98
N ASP A 185 19.38 -1.12 -15.80
CA ASP A 185 20.08 -2.00 -14.87
C ASP A 185 19.15 -2.74 -13.89
N GLY A 186 17.83 -2.71 -14.10
CA GLY A 186 16.85 -3.30 -13.19
C GLY A 186 15.89 -4.29 -13.83
N LEU A 187 15.31 -5.15 -12.99
CA LEU A 187 14.20 -6.03 -13.37
C LEU A 187 12.90 -5.53 -12.75
N LYS A 188 11.85 -5.34 -13.55
CA LYS A 188 10.53 -4.98 -13.08
C LYS A 188 9.62 -6.20 -13.03
N LEU A 189 9.03 -6.44 -11.87
CA LEU A 189 7.98 -7.44 -11.68
C LEU A 189 6.65 -6.81 -12.13
N GLU A 190 6.29 -7.02 -13.41
CA GLU A 190 5.19 -6.28 -14.04
C GLU A 190 3.82 -6.80 -13.61
N SER A 191 3.61 -8.11 -13.73
CA SER A 191 2.33 -8.76 -13.43
C SER A 191 2.56 -10.13 -12.82
N LEU A 192 1.66 -10.54 -11.93
CA LEU A 192 1.65 -11.84 -11.26
C LEU A 192 0.24 -12.43 -11.38
N GLY A 193 0.15 -13.72 -11.69
CA GLY A 193 -1.10 -14.45 -11.78
C GLY A 193 -0.99 -15.84 -11.17
N VAL A 194 -2.11 -16.36 -10.67
CA VAL A 194 -2.26 -17.73 -10.19
C VAL A 194 -3.50 -18.29 -10.87
N LEU A 195 -3.42 -19.54 -11.32
CA LEU A 195 -4.49 -20.20 -12.06
C LEU A 195 -5.81 -20.05 -11.31
N ASP A 196 -6.80 -19.42 -11.96
CA ASP A 196 -8.14 -19.13 -11.44
C ASP A 196 -8.18 -18.44 -10.06
N GLY A 197 -7.08 -17.80 -9.64
CA GLY A 197 -6.96 -17.17 -8.32
C GLY A 197 -7.03 -18.15 -7.14
N ARG A 198 -6.65 -19.41 -7.35
CA ARG A 198 -6.74 -20.50 -6.35
C ARG A 198 -5.89 -20.26 -5.10
N ASP A 199 -6.54 -20.24 -3.94
CA ASP A 199 -5.90 -20.05 -2.63
C ASP A 199 -5.01 -21.21 -2.19
N ASP A 200 -5.32 -22.45 -2.58
CA ASP A 200 -4.51 -23.61 -2.23
C ASP A 200 -3.11 -23.52 -2.84
N LEU A 201 -2.99 -22.98 -4.05
CA LEU A 201 -1.73 -22.73 -4.74
C LEU A 201 -0.93 -21.60 -4.07
N LEU A 202 -1.61 -20.59 -3.53
CA LEU A 202 -0.96 -19.54 -2.74
C LEU A 202 -0.33 -20.12 -1.47
N ARG A 203 -1.06 -21.00 -0.76
CA ARG A 203 -0.55 -21.67 0.45
C ARG A 203 0.62 -22.61 0.15
N GLN A 204 0.65 -23.19 -1.06
CA GLN A 204 1.79 -23.99 -1.55
C GLN A 204 3.01 -23.15 -1.97
N GLY A 205 2.91 -21.82 -1.95
CA GLY A 205 4.05 -20.93 -2.14
C GLY A 205 4.36 -20.56 -3.60
N VAL A 206 3.43 -20.75 -4.54
CA VAL A 206 3.61 -20.39 -5.97
C VAL A 206 4.17 -18.98 -6.14
N VAL A 207 3.61 -18.00 -5.44
CA VAL A 207 4.07 -16.61 -5.53
C VAL A 207 5.49 -16.46 -4.99
N SER A 208 5.83 -17.07 -3.86
CA SER A 208 7.17 -17.01 -3.28
C SER A 208 8.22 -17.63 -4.20
N LEU A 209 7.89 -18.73 -4.89
CA LEU A 209 8.76 -19.38 -5.86
C LEU A 209 8.96 -18.55 -7.12
N LEU A 210 7.91 -17.90 -7.63
CA LEU A 210 8.03 -16.97 -8.76
C LEU A 210 8.92 -15.76 -8.43
N TYR A 211 8.81 -15.20 -7.22
CA TYR A 211 9.70 -14.13 -6.76
C TYR A 211 11.15 -14.60 -6.64
N ALA A 212 11.38 -15.79 -6.06
CA ALA A 212 12.70 -16.39 -5.98
C ALA A 212 13.35 -16.52 -7.37
N ARG A 213 12.63 -17.11 -8.34
CA ARG A 213 13.13 -17.25 -9.71
C ARG A 213 13.37 -15.88 -10.37
N ALA A 214 12.50 -14.90 -10.14
CA ALA A 214 12.69 -13.54 -10.68
C ALA A 214 13.97 -12.88 -10.16
N PHE A 215 14.35 -13.11 -8.91
CA PHE A 215 15.60 -12.61 -8.36
C PHE A 215 16.82 -13.32 -8.93
N GLU A 216 16.74 -14.63 -9.14
CA GLU A 216 17.79 -15.39 -9.85
C GLU A 216 17.94 -14.88 -11.29
N HIS A 217 16.81 -14.68 -11.99
CA HIS A 217 16.78 -14.12 -13.34
C HIS A 217 17.46 -12.74 -13.37
N ALA A 218 17.17 -11.89 -12.39
CA ALA A 218 17.79 -10.58 -12.27
C ALA A 218 19.32 -10.68 -12.10
N LEU A 219 19.81 -11.60 -11.28
CA LEU A 219 21.26 -11.84 -11.12
C LEU A 219 21.91 -12.36 -12.40
N GLU A 220 21.28 -13.34 -13.05
CA GLU A 220 21.74 -13.95 -14.31
C GLU A 220 21.91 -12.91 -15.42
N HIS A 221 21.08 -11.86 -15.42
CA HIS A 221 21.08 -10.80 -16.42
C HIS A 221 21.78 -9.51 -15.96
N GLY A 222 22.57 -9.58 -14.90
CA GLY A 222 23.40 -8.48 -14.41
C GLY A 222 22.60 -7.28 -13.88
N CYS A 223 21.34 -7.48 -13.49
CA CYS A 223 20.55 -6.43 -12.86
C CYS A 223 21.12 -6.09 -11.48
N ARG A 224 21.02 -4.81 -11.11
CA ARG A 224 21.43 -4.28 -9.81
C ARG A 224 20.24 -4.00 -8.89
N ARG A 225 19.03 -3.94 -9.45
CA ARG A 225 17.82 -3.59 -8.72
C ARG A 225 16.60 -4.36 -9.20
N VAL A 226 15.62 -4.52 -8.33
CA VAL A 226 14.31 -5.10 -8.67
C VAL A 226 13.20 -4.15 -8.25
N PHE A 227 12.31 -3.86 -9.19
CA PHE A 227 11.13 -3.03 -8.97
C PHE A 227 9.91 -3.92 -8.75
N PHE A 228 9.32 -3.84 -7.56
CA PHE A 228 8.17 -4.67 -7.15
C PHE A 228 6.84 -4.07 -7.61
N GLY A 229 6.88 -2.92 -8.28
CA GLY A 229 5.69 -2.14 -8.64
C GLY A 229 4.98 -1.55 -7.42
N ASN A 230 3.74 -1.13 -7.66
CA ASN A 230 3.01 -0.26 -6.73
C ASN A 230 2.14 -1.06 -5.75
N SER A 231 1.92 -0.49 -4.56
CA SER A 231 1.01 -0.97 -3.52
C SER A 231 0.23 0.18 -2.91
N ARG A 232 -0.81 -0.13 -2.14
CA ARG A 232 -1.57 0.88 -1.40
C ARG A 232 -0.69 1.50 -0.30
N PRO A 233 -0.90 2.80 0.03
CA PRO A 233 -0.10 3.53 1.03
C PRO A 233 -0.49 3.16 2.48
N SER A 234 -0.56 1.87 2.80
CA SER A 234 -0.82 1.36 4.15
C SER A 234 0.22 0.30 4.50
N LEU A 235 0.89 0.45 5.65
CA LEU A 235 1.95 -0.47 6.08
C LEU A 235 1.39 -1.83 6.55
N HIS A 236 0.09 -1.91 6.80
CA HIS A 236 -0.65 -3.15 7.05
C HIS A 236 -1.28 -3.73 5.78
N ASP A 237 -0.99 -3.18 4.60
CA ASP A 237 -1.41 -3.78 3.34
C ASP A 237 -0.61 -5.05 3.08
N GLY A 238 -1.30 -6.19 2.87
CA GLY A 238 -0.63 -7.48 2.70
C GLY A 238 0.29 -7.53 1.48
N VAL A 239 -0.02 -6.78 0.40
CA VAL A 239 0.85 -6.71 -0.79
C VAL A 239 2.10 -5.89 -0.46
N LEU A 240 1.95 -4.74 0.21
CA LEU A 240 3.11 -3.95 0.64
C LEU A 240 3.99 -4.72 1.64
N ASN A 241 3.39 -5.36 2.64
CA ASN A 241 4.10 -6.14 3.64
C ASN A 241 4.87 -7.30 3.01
N PHE A 242 4.27 -8.00 2.03
CA PHE A 242 4.97 -9.05 1.28
C PHE A 242 6.23 -8.54 0.58
N LYS A 243 6.17 -7.37 -0.08
CA LYS A 243 7.32 -6.75 -0.74
C LYS A 243 8.40 -6.33 0.26
N ARG A 244 8.00 -5.73 1.39
CA ARG A 244 8.90 -5.35 2.49
C ARG A 244 9.61 -6.56 3.09
N ASN A 245 8.92 -7.69 3.24
CA ASN A 245 9.51 -8.95 3.71
C ASN A 245 10.60 -9.47 2.77
N TRP A 246 10.50 -9.20 1.47
CA TRP A 246 11.58 -9.49 0.52
C TRP A 246 12.77 -8.53 0.62
N GLY A 247 12.69 -7.49 1.45
CA GLY A 247 13.74 -6.49 1.65
C GLY A 247 13.59 -5.24 0.80
N ALA A 248 12.40 -5.01 0.22
CA ALA A 248 12.16 -3.81 -0.57
C ALA A 248 12.14 -2.55 0.32
N ALA A 249 12.79 -1.50 -0.16
CA ALA A 249 12.64 -0.14 0.32
C ALA A 249 11.43 0.52 -0.36
N LEU A 250 10.74 1.39 0.37
CA LEU A 250 9.63 2.17 -0.16
C LEU A 250 10.15 3.39 -0.91
N CYS A 251 9.51 3.73 -2.02
CA CYS A 251 9.83 4.92 -2.79
C CYS A 251 8.55 5.52 -3.40
N GLU A 252 8.65 6.78 -3.83
CA GLU A 252 7.56 7.43 -4.56
C GLU A 252 7.23 6.64 -5.83
N ALA A 253 5.93 6.41 -6.06
CA ALA A 253 5.50 5.75 -7.28
C ALA A 253 5.71 6.70 -8.47
N PRO A 254 6.59 6.37 -9.43
CA PRO A 254 6.81 7.22 -10.58
C PRO A 254 5.51 7.32 -11.37
N THR A 255 5.22 8.52 -11.88
CA THR A 255 4.12 8.79 -12.83
C THR A 255 2.68 8.63 -12.29
N MET A 256 2.47 8.72 -10.98
CA MET A 256 1.11 8.76 -10.40
C MET A 256 0.70 10.21 -10.12
N PRO A 257 -0.21 10.81 -10.92
CA PRO A 257 -0.52 12.23 -10.81
C PRO A 257 -1.56 12.54 -9.74
N HIS A 258 -1.95 11.58 -8.90
CA HIS A 258 -3.02 11.74 -7.92
C HIS A 258 -2.56 11.49 -6.50
N ASP A 259 -3.16 12.27 -5.60
CA ASP A 259 -2.98 12.17 -4.17
C ASP A 259 -4.31 11.81 -3.52
N VAL A 260 -4.22 11.03 -2.45
CA VAL A 260 -5.33 10.85 -1.52
C VAL A 260 -5.13 11.85 -0.40
N LEU A 261 -6.10 12.71 -0.19
CA LEU A 261 -6.10 13.65 0.91
C LEU A 261 -7.05 13.15 1.99
N MET A 262 -6.56 13.10 3.22
CA MET A 262 -7.34 12.70 4.39
C MET A 262 -7.41 13.82 5.40
N ARG A 263 -8.58 13.98 6.01
CA ARG A 263 -8.84 14.93 7.10
C ARG A 263 -9.83 14.34 8.08
N TRP A 264 -9.63 14.59 9.36
CA TRP A 264 -10.57 14.29 10.43
C TRP A 264 -10.72 15.53 11.30
N ASN A 265 -11.90 15.76 11.87
CA ASN A 265 -12.10 16.89 12.78
C ASN A 265 -11.57 16.56 14.17
N ARG A 266 -11.70 15.31 14.60
CA ARG A 266 -11.28 14.84 15.92
C ARG A 266 -10.60 13.49 15.76
N LEU A 267 -9.59 13.24 16.58
CA LEU A 267 -9.04 11.90 16.73
C LEU A 267 -9.82 11.19 17.84
N ASP A 268 -11.07 10.84 17.52
CA ASP A 268 -11.96 10.09 18.40
C ASP A 268 -11.83 8.57 18.18
N GLY A 269 -12.65 7.79 18.89
CA GLY A 269 -12.60 6.32 18.86
C GLY A 269 -12.52 5.74 17.44
N PRO A 270 -13.49 6.00 16.55
CA PRO A 270 -13.48 5.47 15.19
C PRO A 270 -12.21 5.78 14.39
N VAL A 271 -11.74 7.04 14.41
CA VAL A 271 -10.58 7.46 13.61
C VAL A 271 -9.27 6.94 14.22
N ALA A 272 -9.11 7.06 15.55
CA ALA A 272 -7.94 6.56 16.26
C ALA A 272 -7.78 5.05 16.05
N GLU A 273 -8.87 4.30 16.18
CA GLU A 273 -8.84 2.85 16.03
C GLU A 273 -8.53 2.43 14.58
N PHE A 274 -9.12 3.11 13.60
CA PHE A 274 -8.79 2.90 12.19
C PHE A 274 -7.29 3.15 11.91
N LEU A 275 -6.73 4.26 12.38
CA LEU A 275 -5.33 4.61 12.19
C LEU A 275 -4.37 3.71 12.98
N SER A 276 -4.82 3.10 14.08
CA SER A 276 -4.02 2.13 14.83
C SER A 276 -3.82 0.81 14.07
N HIS A 277 -4.77 0.45 13.19
CA HIS A 277 -4.73 -0.76 12.34
C HIS A 277 -4.41 -0.45 10.86
N THR A 278 -4.33 0.82 10.51
CA THR A 278 -4.04 1.31 9.15
C THR A 278 -2.98 2.41 9.22
N SER A 279 -1.79 2.06 9.68
CA SER A 279 -0.61 2.92 9.59
C SER A 279 -0.39 3.40 8.14
N LEU A 280 -0.52 4.70 7.94
CA LEU A 280 -0.52 5.34 6.62
C LEU A 280 0.91 5.67 6.18
N VAL A 281 1.16 5.55 4.88
CA VAL A 281 2.33 6.19 4.25
C VAL A 281 1.88 7.53 3.70
N HIS A 282 2.55 8.60 4.09
CA HIS A 282 2.24 9.96 3.64
C HIS A 282 3.50 10.70 3.18
N ARG A 283 3.31 11.82 2.48
CA ARG A 283 4.43 12.69 2.11
C ARG A 283 4.77 13.65 3.23
N ASP A 284 6.05 13.82 3.48
CA ASP A 284 6.62 14.77 4.43
C ASP A 284 7.92 15.32 3.85
N ARG A 285 7.97 16.62 3.55
CA ARG A 285 9.18 17.29 3.03
C ARG A 285 9.79 16.63 1.78
N GLY A 286 8.94 16.13 0.87
CA GLY A 286 9.39 15.42 -0.34
C GLY A 286 9.89 13.99 -0.12
N ALA A 287 9.79 13.47 1.12
CA ALA A 287 10.07 12.08 1.46
C ALA A 287 8.80 11.34 1.90
N LEU A 288 8.87 10.01 1.95
CA LEU A 288 7.80 9.18 2.51
C LEU A 288 7.98 9.04 4.01
N SER A 289 6.90 9.15 4.77
CA SER A 289 6.86 8.96 6.23
C SER A 289 5.68 8.10 6.63
N ALA A 290 5.77 7.50 7.82
CA ALA A 290 4.68 6.73 8.40
C ALA A 290 3.86 7.56 9.38
N LEU A 291 2.54 7.37 9.39
CA LEU A 291 1.64 7.85 10.43
C LEU A 291 0.93 6.67 11.08
N TRP A 292 0.92 6.62 12.40
CA TRP A 292 0.22 5.62 13.18
C TRP A 292 -0.50 6.29 14.36
N ALA A 293 -1.72 5.87 14.68
CA ALA A 293 -2.37 6.28 15.92
C ALA A 293 -2.10 5.26 17.01
N PHE A 294 -1.54 5.70 18.13
CA PHE A 294 -1.35 4.88 19.31
C PHE A 294 -2.72 4.58 19.94
N PRO A 295 -3.04 3.32 20.26
CA PRO A 295 -4.33 2.97 20.87
C PRO A 295 -4.56 3.75 22.16
N GLY A 296 -5.66 4.50 22.23
CA GLY A 296 -6.07 5.21 23.45
C GLY A 296 -6.80 4.29 24.44
N GLY A 297 -6.88 4.71 25.71
CA GLY A 297 -7.76 4.09 26.71
C GLY A 297 -7.18 2.91 27.50
N ARG A 298 -5.90 2.57 27.32
CA ARG A 298 -5.15 1.63 28.17
C ARG A 298 -3.75 2.15 28.45
N PRO A 299 -3.09 1.73 29.55
CA PRO A 299 -1.69 2.07 29.78
C PRO A 299 -0.85 1.60 28.59
N ALA A 300 -0.15 2.53 27.96
CA ALA A 300 0.78 2.23 26.88
C ALA A 300 1.89 1.33 27.41
N SER A 301 2.07 0.14 26.80
CA SER A 301 3.24 -0.69 27.09
C SER A 301 4.34 -0.43 26.07
N GLN A 302 5.59 -0.33 26.54
CA GLN A 302 6.76 -0.24 25.66
C GLN A 302 6.80 -1.43 24.69
N ASP A 303 6.46 -2.63 25.15
CA ASP A 303 6.44 -3.86 24.35
C ASP A 303 5.45 -3.81 23.16
N GLU A 304 4.27 -3.20 23.36
CA GLU A 304 3.31 -3.00 22.29
C GLU A 304 3.82 -2.00 21.26
N PHE A 305 4.36 -0.88 21.73
CA PHE A 305 4.99 0.11 20.87
C PHE A 305 6.13 -0.50 20.05
N ASP A 306 7.04 -1.23 20.69
CA ASP A 306 8.21 -1.82 20.04
C ASP A 306 7.82 -2.87 18.99
N ARG A 307 6.83 -3.71 19.29
CA ARG A 307 6.28 -4.68 18.32
C ARG A 307 5.69 -3.98 17.10
N HIS A 308 4.91 -2.92 17.31
CA HIS A 308 4.30 -2.19 16.21
C HIS A 308 5.33 -1.40 15.39
N HIS A 309 6.25 -0.71 16.07
CA HIS A 309 7.36 -0.01 15.43
C HIS A 309 8.21 -0.97 14.59
N ALA A 310 8.57 -2.14 15.11
CA ALA A 310 9.28 -3.17 14.36
C ALA A 310 8.49 -3.65 13.14
N HIS A 311 7.16 -3.78 13.26
CA HIS A 311 6.29 -4.20 12.17
C HIS A 311 6.19 -3.17 11.04
N ILE A 312 6.12 -1.87 11.36
CA ILE A 312 5.88 -0.83 10.35
C ILE A 312 7.14 -0.12 9.86
N ARG A 313 8.27 -0.24 10.59
CA ARG A 313 9.56 0.29 10.15
C ARG A 313 9.94 -0.30 8.80
N SER A 314 10.32 0.56 7.86
CA SER A 314 10.67 0.15 6.50
C SER A 314 11.78 1.03 5.95
N PRO A 315 12.77 0.46 5.24
CA PRO A 315 13.68 1.27 4.43
C PRO A 315 12.89 2.14 3.46
N GLY A 316 13.40 3.36 3.21
CA GLY A 316 12.72 4.35 2.36
C GLY A 316 11.70 5.24 3.07
N LEU A 317 11.40 4.97 4.35
CA LEU A 317 10.69 5.90 5.21
C LEU A 317 11.67 6.82 5.93
N HIS A 318 11.41 8.12 5.89
CA HIS A 318 12.22 9.16 6.53
C HIS A 318 12.00 9.22 8.05
N ARG A 319 10.73 9.13 8.48
CA ARG A 319 10.35 9.17 9.89
C ARG A 319 9.02 8.45 10.13
N MET A 320 8.72 8.25 11.40
CA MET A 320 7.43 7.77 11.88
C MET A 320 6.82 8.80 12.83
N ARG A 321 5.56 9.15 12.58
CA ARG A 321 4.75 9.98 13.46
C ARG A 321 3.73 9.11 14.16
N VAL A 322 3.68 9.23 15.48
CA VAL A 322 2.76 8.50 16.35
C VAL A 322 1.83 9.52 16.96
N ILE A 323 0.53 9.37 16.71
CA ILE A 323 -0.47 10.25 17.27
C ILE A 323 -1.10 9.58 18.49
N GLY A 324 -1.10 10.25 19.63
CA GLY A 324 -1.82 9.81 20.82
C GLY A 324 -2.99 10.72 21.18
N SER A 325 -3.89 10.21 22.02
CA SER A 325 -4.96 10.98 22.66
C SER A 325 -4.46 11.79 23.87
N GLY A 326 -3.26 12.36 23.81
CA GLY A 326 -2.64 13.02 24.97
C GLY A 326 -1.11 13.08 24.88
N PRO A 327 -0.46 13.55 25.97
CA PRO A 327 0.99 13.63 26.04
C PRO A 327 1.62 12.24 25.95
N LEU A 328 2.92 12.21 25.65
CA LEU A 328 3.68 10.97 25.61
C LEU A 328 3.50 10.21 26.95
N PRO A 329 3.01 8.95 26.94
CA PRO A 329 2.81 8.19 28.15
C PRO A 329 4.12 8.09 28.96
N ALA A 330 4.01 8.26 30.28
CA ALA A 330 5.16 8.15 31.16
C ALA A 330 5.83 6.78 31.02
N GLY A 331 7.16 6.77 30.82
CA GLY A 331 7.94 5.56 30.62
C GLY A 331 8.02 5.06 29.17
N LEU A 332 7.27 5.64 28.23
CA LEU A 332 7.40 5.31 26.81
C LEU A 332 8.64 6.01 26.22
N VAL A 333 9.59 5.21 25.72
CA VAL A 333 10.82 5.70 25.09
C VAL A 333 10.67 5.60 23.57
N LEU A 334 10.80 6.75 22.90
CA LEU A 334 10.72 6.82 21.44
C LEU A 334 12.11 6.57 20.81
N PRO A 335 12.21 5.65 19.84
CA PRO A 335 13.41 5.50 19.03
C PRO A 335 13.74 6.75 18.21
N SER A 336 15.00 6.87 17.79
CA SER A 336 15.41 7.92 16.85
C SER A 336 14.58 7.87 15.56
N GLY A 337 14.12 9.04 15.10
CA GLY A 337 13.27 9.16 13.91
C GLY A 337 11.78 8.89 14.17
N VAL A 338 11.38 8.69 15.43
CA VAL A 338 9.98 8.64 15.83
C VAL A 338 9.57 9.93 16.55
N GLU A 339 8.44 10.50 16.16
CA GLU A 339 7.87 11.73 16.70
C GLU A 339 6.50 11.43 17.32
N TRP A 340 6.28 11.83 18.57
CA TRP A 340 4.97 11.77 19.21
C TRP A 340 4.20 13.06 19.03
N LEU A 341 2.94 12.93 18.62
CA LEU A 341 2.02 14.02 18.38
C LEU A 341 0.85 13.88 19.35
N ASP A 342 0.73 14.82 20.28
CA ASP A 342 -0.40 14.92 21.18
C ASP A 342 -1.59 15.56 20.46
N SER A 343 -2.69 14.81 20.33
CA SER A 343 -3.92 15.30 19.67
C SER A 343 -4.74 16.29 20.51
N HIS A 344 -4.47 16.41 21.83
CA HIS A 344 -5.09 17.39 22.73
C HIS A 344 -4.29 18.69 22.86
N ALA A 345 -2.96 18.62 22.76
CA ALA A 345 -2.09 19.82 22.77
C ALA A 345 -2.26 20.70 21.52
N SER A 346 -3.12 20.33 20.58
CA SER A 346 -3.56 21.14 19.45
C SER A 346 -4.94 21.73 19.71
N GLU A 347 -4.98 22.88 20.38
CA GLU A 347 -5.99 23.87 20.01
C GLU A 347 -5.81 24.15 18.51
N LEU A 348 -6.93 24.15 17.78
CA LEU A 348 -7.05 24.19 16.33
C LEU A 348 -6.82 22.82 15.66
N THR A 349 -7.93 22.21 15.28
CA THR A 349 -8.08 21.10 14.33
C THR A 349 -7.53 21.43 12.92
N GLY A 350 -7.02 22.66 12.71
CA GLY A 350 -6.13 23.02 11.61
C GLY A 350 -4.63 23.04 11.96
N SER A 351 -4.23 23.30 13.22
CA SER A 351 -2.81 23.38 13.61
C SER A 351 -2.13 22.02 13.84
N PHE A 352 -2.90 20.97 14.14
CA PHE A 352 -2.37 19.61 14.31
C PHE A 352 -1.75 19.06 13.02
N LEU A 353 -2.51 19.14 11.92
CA LEU A 353 -1.99 18.83 10.60
C LEU A 353 -0.97 19.89 10.15
N ASN A 354 -1.07 21.16 10.59
CA ASN A 354 0.02 22.12 10.40
C ASN A 354 1.34 21.67 11.04
N ARG A 355 1.39 20.99 12.19
CA ARG A 355 2.67 20.46 12.71
C ARG A 355 3.19 19.30 11.85
N ILE A 356 2.29 18.49 11.30
CA ILE A 356 2.61 17.46 10.31
C ILE A 356 3.05 18.10 8.97
N LEU A 357 2.60 19.31 8.63
CA LEU A 357 2.63 19.88 7.27
C LEU A 357 3.27 21.27 7.12
N GLN A 358 3.74 21.95 8.18
CA GLN A 358 4.49 23.24 8.15
C GLN A 358 5.85 23.14 7.44
N SER A 359 6.05 22.07 6.68
CA SER A 359 7.23 21.79 5.90
C SER A 359 6.95 21.02 4.61
N SER A 360 5.68 20.83 4.24
CA SER A 360 5.26 19.87 3.21
C SER A 360 4.57 20.49 1.99
N LEU A 361 4.52 21.82 1.89
CA LEU A 361 4.10 22.54 0.68
C LEU A 361 5.21 23.42 0.14
#